data_AF-A0A0F9FC94-F1
#
_entry.id   AF-A0A0F9FC94-F1
#
_cell.length_a   1.000
_cell.length_b   1.000
_cell.length_c   1.000
_cell.angle_alpha   90.00
_cell.angle_beta   90.00
_cell.angle_gamma   90.00
#
_symmetry.space_group_name_H-M   'P 1'
#
loop_
_entity.id
_entity.type
_entity.pdbx_description
1 polymer ?
#
loop_
_entity_poly.entity_id
_entity_poly.type
_entity_poly.pdbx_seq_one_letter_code
_entity_poly.pdbx_strand_id
1 'polypeptide(L)'
;MIKLLLIFIFILVVWQLFRMLSRKATLEEARTIGLQEARSHIHSPILLEDYTDAKGIPKEALESLIEQGQIPSYRWRQFTYIENRELVVANK
;
A
#
# COMPACT_ATOMS: atom_id res chain seq x y z
N MET A 1 2.76 49.09 0.83
CA MET A 1 3.88 48.13 0.96
C MET A 1 3.46 46.87 1.73
N ILE A 2 2.85 47.00 2.92
CA ILE A 2 2.39 45.86 3.75
C ILE A 2 1.42 44.90 3.04
N LYS A 3 0.48 45.41 2.21
CA LYS A 3 -0.45 44.55 1.45
C LYS A 3 0.26 43.58 0.49
N LEU A 4 1.36 44.01 -0.16
CA LEU A 4 2.12 43.17 -1.08
C LEU A 4 2.89 42.08 -0.33
N LEU A 5 3.40 42.42 0.85
CA LEU A 5 4.10 41.50 1.74
C LEU A 5 3.19 40.36 2.23
N LEU A 6 1.94 40.67 2.57
CA LEU A 6 0.95 39.66 2.97
C LEU A 6 0.61 38.69 1.85
N ILE A 7 0.46 39.18 0.61
CA ILE A 7 0.21 38.33 -0.56
C ILE A 7 1.39 37.38 -0.80
N PHE A 8 2.62 37.89 -0.69
CA PHE A 8 3.83 37.09 -0.85
C PHE A 8 3.94 35.97 0.19
N ILE A 9 3.66 36.28 1.46
CA ILE A 9 3.62 35.29 2.54
C ILE A 9 2.55 34.23 2.26
N PHE A 10 1.37 34.64 1.81
CA PHE A 10 0.28 33.71 1.50
C PHE A 10 0.65 32.73 0.38
N ILE A 11 1.30 33.22 -0.69
CA ILE A 11 1.79 32.38 -1.79
C ILE A 11 2.83 31.37 -1.29
N LEU A 12 3.75 31.79 -0.42
CA LEU A 12 4.76 30.90 0.15
C LEU A 12 4.15 29.79 1.00
N VAL A 13 3.15 30.11 1.82
CA VAL A 13 2.44 29.11 2.65
C VAL A 13 1.71 28.09 1.78
N VAL A 14 0.96 28.54 0.78
CA VAL A 14 0.25 27.65 -0.16
C VAL A 14 1.24 26.77 -0.92
N TRP A 15 2.36 27.34 -1.38
CA TRP A 15 3.41 26.60 -2.07
C TRP A 15 4.04 25.51 -1.19
N GLN A 16 4.33 25.83 0.07
CA GLN A 16 4.92 24.87 1.01
C GLN A 16 3.97 23.70 1.31
N LEU A 17 2.68 24.00 1.50
CA LEU A 17 1.64 22.98 1.68
C LEU A 17 1.52 22.09 0.45
N PHE A 18 1.49 22.67 -0.76
CA PHE A 18 1.43 21.91 -2.00
C PHE A 18 2.64 21.00 -2.19
N ARG A 19 3.84 21.46 -1.83
CA ARG A 19 5.09 20.68 -1.89
C ARG A 19 5.07 19.49 -0.93
N MET A 20 4.47 19.66 0.25
CA MET A 20 4.33 18.62 1.26
C MET A 20 3.32 17.55 0.82
N LEU A 21 2.18 17.95 0.25
CA LEU A 21 1.17 17.05 -0.33
C LEU A 21 1.64 16.34 -1.60
N SER A 22 2.47 17.00 -2.41
CA SER A 22 2.99 16.46 -3.67
C SER A 22 4.22 15.57 -3.47
N ARG A 23 4.66 15.36 -2.23
CA ARG A 23 5.76 14.43 -1.93
C ARG A 23 5.26 13.04 -2.33
N LYS A 24 5.77 12.51 -3.44
CA LYS A 24 5.48 11.14 -3.88
C LYS A 24 5.79 10.22 -2.71
N ALA A 25 4.78 9.49 -2.24
CA ALA A 25 4.97 8.47 -1.23
C ALA A 25 6.11 7.55 -1.68
N THR A 26 7.05 7.28 -0.79
CA THR A 26 8.11 6.32 -1.09
C THR A 26 7.50 4.94 -1.35
N LEU A 27 8.22 4.07 -2.03
CA LEU A 27 7.70 2.74 -2.38
C LEU A 27 7.29 1.94 -1.13
N GLU A 28 8.02 2.12 -0.02
CA GLU A 28 7.71 1.54 1.29
C GLU A 28 6.46 2.15 1.94
N GLU A 29 6.29 3.47 1.87
CA GLU A 29 5.07 4.13 2.34
C GLU A 29 3.85 3.63 1.57
N ALA A 30 3.98 3.45 0.25
CA ALA A 30 2.92 2.87 -0.57
C ALA A 30 2.61 1.41 -0.16
N ARG A 31 3.62 0.57 0.09
CA ARG A 31 3.39 -0.79 0.61
C ARG A 31 2.68 -0.76 1.97
N THR A 32 3.05 0.15 2.85
CA THR A 32 2.45 0.25 4.19
C THR A 32 0.99 0.68 4.13
N ILE A 33 0.67 1.71 3.34
CA ILE A 33 -0.70 2.16 3.12
C ILE A 33 -1.52 1.06 2.44
N GLY A 34 -0.97 0.39 1.43
CA GLY A 34 -1.64 -0.72 0.76
C GLY A 34 -1.92 -1.90 1.70
N LEU A 35 -1.01 -2.20 2.63
CA LEU A 35 -1.22 -3.22 3.65
C LEU A 35 -2.35 -2.81 4.62
N GLN A 36 -2.40 -1.55 5.03
CA GLN A 36 -3.49 -1.03 5.86
C GLN A 36 -4.83 -1.11 5.14
N GLU A 37 -4.88 -0.74 3.86
CA GLU A 37 -6.09 -0.86 3.05
C GLU A 37 -6.52 -2.32 2.92
N ALA A 38 -5.60 -3.22 2.60
CA ALA A 38 -5.87 -4.65 2.43
C ALA A 38 -6.44 -5.30 3.71
N ARG A 39 -6.08 -4.82 4.91
CA ARG A 39 -6.61 -5.34 6.19
C ARG A 39 -8.13 -5.15 6.32
N SER A 40 -8.70 -4.21 5.59
CA SER A 40 -10.15 -3.99 5.55
C SER A 40 -10.88 -4.99 4.64
N HIS A 41 -10.16 -5.70 3.78
CA HIS A 41 -10.72 -6.56 2.74
C HIS A 41 -10.38 -8.04 2.93
N ILE A 42 -9.20 -8.36 3.49
CA ILE A 42 -8.71 -9.73 3.69
C ILE A 42 -8.08 -9.87 5.08
N HIS A 43 -8.11 -11.07 5.65
CA HIS A 43 -7.55 -11.30 6.98
C HIS A 43 -6.03 -11.43 6.89
N SER A 44 -5.31 -10.84 7.85
CA SER A 44 -3.85 -10.92 7.91
C SER A 44 -3.14 -10.78 6.53
N PRO A 45 -3.35 -9.65 5.81
CA PRO A 45 -2.77 -9.47 4.48
C PRO A 45 -1.25 -9.53 4.53
N ILE A 46 -0.68 -10.11 3.50
CA ILE A 46 0.76 -10.09 3.19
C ILE A 46 0.93 -9.77 1.71
N LEU A 47 2.02 -9.10 1.37
CA LEU A 47 2.34 -8.82 -0.02
C LEU A 47 2.64 -10.14 -0.75
N LEU A 48 2.11 -10.30 -1.96
CA LEU A 48 2.33 -11.51 -2.77
C LEU A 48 3.83 -11.77 -2.98
N GLU A 49 4.58 -10.72 -3.28
CA GLU A 49 6.04 -10.78 -3.42
C GLU A 49 6.70 -11.31 -2.13
N ASP A 50 6.35 -10.76 -0.97
CA ASP A 50 6.94 -11.17 0.31
C ASP A 50 6.57 -12.63 0.67
N TYR A 51 5.36 -13.08 0.31
CA TYR A 51 4.93 -14.47 0.54
C TYR A 51 5.64 -15.46 -0.40
N THR A 52 5.84 -15.06 -1.65
CA THR A 52 6.61 -15.81 -2.66
C THR A 52 8.04 -16.01 -2.16
N ASP A 53 8.68 -14.94 -1.69
CA ASP A 53 10.05 -14.97 -1.17
C ASP A 53 10.15 -15.81 0.12
N ALA A 54 9.19 -15.68 1.03
CA ALA A 54 9.20 -16.42 2.30
C ALA A 54 8.93 -17.92 2.13
N LYS A 55 8.14 -18.32 1.12
CA LYS A 55 7.74 -19.72 0.90
C LYS A 55 8.52 -20.42 -0.21
N GLY A 56 9.27 -19.68 -1.03
CA GLY A 56 9.93 -20.22 -2.20
C GLY A 56 8.95 -20.78 -3.24
N ILE A 57 7.68 -20.33 -3.21
CA ILE A 57 6.66 -20.74 -4.18
C ILE A 57 6.73 -19.76 -5.34
N PRO A 58 6.78 -20.21 -6.61
CA PRO A 58 6.80 -19.31 -7.75
C PRO A 58 5.55 -18.43 -7.81
N LYS A 59 5.74 -17.15 -8.15
CA LYS A 59 4.67 -16.15 -8.18
C LYS A 59 3.53 -16.57 -9.10
N GLU A 60 3.85 -17.18 -10.24
CA GLU A 60 2.88 -17.62 -11.26
C GLU A 60 1.93 -18.70 -10.71
N ALA A 61 2.42 -19.57 -9.83
CA ALA A 61 1.59 -20.57 -9.17
C ALA A 61 0.61 -19.91 -8.18
N LEU A 62 1.07 -18.92 -7.42
CA LEU A 62 0.21 -18.16 -6.52
C LEU A 62 -0.82 -17.33 -7.29
N GLU A 63 -0.43 -16.70 -8.40
CA GLU A 63 -1.35 -15.97 -9.28
C GLU A 63 -2.43 -16.89 -9.85
N SER A 64 -2.06 -18.11 -10.26
CA SER A 64 -3.04 -19.12 -10.72
C SER A 64 -4.05 -19.48 -9.61
N LEU A 65 -3.60 -19.58 -8.36
CA LEU A 65 -4.48 -19.86 -7.22
C LEU A 65 -5.41 -18.69 -6.88
N ILE A 66 -4.94 -17.45 -7.08
CA ILE A 66 -5.76 -16.24 -6.96
C ILE A 66 -6.84 -16.22 -8.05
N GLU A 67 -6.47 -16.49 -9.30
CA GLU A 67 -7.40 -16.52 -10.44
C GLU A 67 -8.47 -17.60 -10.29
N GLN A 68 -8.09 -18.75 -9.74
CA GLN A 68 -9.02 -19.83 -9.41
C GLN A 68 -9.91 -19.53 -8.18
N GLY A 69 -9.73 -18.38 -7.53
CA GLY A 69 -10.47 -17.98 -6.32
C GLY A 69 -10.11 -18.81 -5.09
N GLN A 70 -9.02 -19.58 -5.14
CA GLN A 70 -8.59 -20.42 -4.02
C GLN A 70 -7.92 -19.61 -2.93
N ILE A 71 -7.33 -18.44 -3.23
CA ILE A 71 -6.67 -17.56 -2.26
C ILE A 71 -7.36 -16.19 -2.29
N PRO A 72 -7.87 -15.70 -1.15
CA PRO A 72 -8.36 -14.32 -1.05
C PRO A 72 -7.24 -13.34 -1.36
N SER A 73 -7.49 -12.42 -2.30
CA SER A 73 -6.53 -11.39 -2.69
C SER A 73 -7.18 -10.02 -2.77
N TYR A 74 -6.38 -8.99 -2.51
CA TYR A 74 -6.76 -7.60 -2.71
C TYR A 74 -5.69 -6.87 -3.52
N ARG A 75 -6.10 -6.19 -4.58
CA ARG A 75 -5.20 -5.40 -5.43
C ARG A 75 -5.27 -3.94 -5.05
N TRP A 76 -4.12 -3.37 -4.69
CA TRP A 76 -4.02 -1.94 -4.38
C TRP A 76 -2.91 -1.31 -5.21
N ARG A 77 -3.30 -0.41 -6.12
CA ARG A 77 -2.41 0.19 -7.12
C ARG A 77 -1.65 -0.91 -7.90
N GLN A 78 -0.34 -0.99 -7.69
CA GLN A 78 0.56 -1.94 -8.35
C GLN A 78 0.88 -3.17 -7.49
N PHE A 79 0.36 -3.24 -6.26
CA PHE A 79 0.66 -4.31 -5.31
C PHE A 79 -0.53 -5.27 -5.21
N THR A 80 -0.23 -6.56 -5.11
CA THR A 80 -1.20 -7.61 -4.84
C THR A 80 -0.97 -8.13 -3.44
N TYR A 81 -1.98 -8.03 -2.59
CA TYR A 81 -1.98 -8.59 -1.25
C TYR A 81 -2.79 -9.87 -1.24
N ILE A 82 -2.31 -10.86 -0.50
CA ILE A 82 -3.00 -12.14 -0.28
C ILE A 82 -3.18 -12.39 1.20
N GLU A 83 -4.16 -13.21 1.54
CA GLU A 83 -4.39 -13.63 2.92
C GLU A 83 -3.30 -14.59 3.40
N ASN A 84 -2.61 -14.26 4.49
CA ASN A 84 -1.64 -15.16 5.10
C ASN A 84 -2.37 -16.23 5.92
N ARG A 85 -2.59 -17.39 5.30
CA ARG A 85 -3.27 -18.53 5.93
C ARG A 85 -2.56 -19.09 7.15
N GLU A 86 -1.24 -19.02 7.22
CA GLU A 86 -0.50 -19.53 8.39
C GLU A 86 -0.76 -18.68 9.62
N LEU A 87 -0.79 -17.35 9.44
CA LEU A 87 -1.13 -16.43 10.52
C LEU A 87 -2.61 -16.54 10.91
N VAL A 88 -3.51 -16.82 9.97
CA VAL A 88 -4.93 -17.08 10.27
C VAL A 88 -5.10 -18.33 11.14
N VAL A 89 -4.34 -19.40 10.87
CA VAL A 89 -4.40 -20.65 11.65
C VAL A 89 -3.75 -20.51 13.01
N ALA A 90 -2.65 -19.75 13.12
CA ALA A 90 -1.95 -19.53 14.39
C ALA A 90 -2.72 -18.63 15.38
N ASN A 91 -3.68 -17.84 14.90
CA ASN A 91 -4.45 -16.89 15.71
C ASN A 91 -5.85 -17.43 16.10
N LYS A 92 -6.07 -18.74 15.92
CA LYS A 92 -7.32 -19.46 16.19
C LYS A 92 -7.18 -20.37 17.42
#